data_AF-A0A1S3DHK2-F1
#
_entry.id   AF-A0A1S3DHK2-F1
#
_cell.length_a   1.000
_cell.length_b   1.000
_cell.length_c   1.000
_cell.angle_alpha   90.00
_cell.angle_beta   90.00
_cell.angle_gamma   90.00
#
_symmetry.space_group_name_H-M   'P 1'
#
loop_
_entity.id
_entity.type
_entity.pdbx_description
1 polymer ?
#
loop_
_entity_poly.entity_id
_entity_poly.type
_entity_poly.pdbx_seq_one_letter_code
_entity_poly.pdbx_strand_id
1 'polypeptide(L)'
;MGGSDIRWLGDSWRSSILHAVLQFDSRLPACDVAALVSSRVLSVYPRLTRLPVALPLTAGAGYCWLPDAGFDIGRHVFDVDDNQNNVQDYLGRLMNVELSHDKSPWEVHCLHQASDNCTAAGSTWLTIKQ
;
A
#
# COMPACT_ATOMS: atom_id res chain seq x y z
N MET A 1 -15.17 -9.40 -23.84
CA MET A 1 -16.16 -8.85 -22.90
C MET A 1 -15.39 -8.22 -21.75
N GLY A 2 -15.12 -6.92 -21.78
CA GLY A 2 -14.22 -6.27 -20.82
C GLY A 2 -14.80 -4.96 -20.31
N GLY A 3 -14.82 -4.81 -18.99
CA GLY A 3 -14.64 -3.51 -18.37
C GLY A 3 -15.88 -2.74 -17.91
N SER A 4 -16.80 -3.35 -17.14
CA SER A 4 -17.65 -2.56 -16.23
C SER A 4 -16.89 -2.07 -14.97
N ASP A 5 -15.62 -2.46 -14.85
CA ASP A 5 -14.73 -2.17 -13.72
C ASP A 5 -13.92 -0.87 -13.86
N ILE A 6 -14.14 -0.09 -14.92
CA ILE A 6 -13.57 1.27 -15.05
C ILE A 6 -14.53 2.31 -14.43
N ARG A 7 -15.46 1.89 -13.55
CA ARG A 7 -16.42 2.81 -12.93
C ARG A 7 -15.68 3.93 -12.22
N TRP A 8 -16.01 5.14 -12.68
CA TRP A 8 -15.61 6.44 -12.19
C TRP A 8 -15.50 6.46 -10.67
N LEU A 9 -14.30 6.77 -10.17
CA LEU A 9 -14.20 7.24 -8.80
C LEU A 9 -14.72 8.67 -8.79
N GLY A 10 -15.76 8.93 -7.99
CA GLY A 10 -16.03 10.27 -7.52
C GLY A 10 -14.88 10.76 -6.63
N ASP A 11 -14.93 12.01 -6.18
CA ASP A 11 -13.85 12.64 -5.41
C ASP A 11 -13.50 11.93 -4.08
N SER A 12 -14.33 10.99 -3.62
CA SER A 12 -14.14 10.23 -2.37
C SER A 12 -12.94 9.29 -2.36
N TRP A 13 -12.32 8.99 -3.51
CA TRP A 13 -11.12 8.16 -3.56
C TRP A 13 -9.93 8.78 -2.84
N ARG A 14 -9.92 10.11 -2.71
CA ARG A 14 -8.87 10.86 -2.01
C ARG A 14 -9.02 10.82 -0.49
N SER A 15 -10.20 10.51 0.01
CA SER A 15 -10.54 10.60 1.44
C SER A 15 -10.84 9.25 2.08
N SER A 16 -10.92 8.17 1.30
CA SER A 16 -11.24 6.84 1.81
C SER A 16 -9.99 5.98 1.82
N ILE A 17 -9.32 5.94 2.97
CA ILE A 17 -8.11 5.13 3.16
C ILE A 17 -8.44 3.89 3.99
N LEU A 18 -8.22 2.71 3.44
CA LEU A 18 -8.28 1.45 4.15
C LEU A 18 -6.94 1.16 4.83
N HIS A 19 -6.98 0.95 6.14
CA HIS A 19 -5.83 0.51 6.93
C HIS A 19 -6.02 -0.93 7.39
N ALA A 20 -5.01 -1.77 7.16
CA ALA A 20 -4.95 -3.13 7.71
C ALA A 20 -3.61 -3.39 8.36
N VAL A 21 -3.60 -4.07 9.50
CA VAL A 21 -2.40 -4.42 10.26
C VAL A 21 -2.36 -5.94 10.44
N LEU A 22 -1.28 -6.57 10.00
CA LEU A 22 -1.06 -8.01 10.13
C LEU A 22 0.20 -8.27 10.97
N GLN A 23 0.12 -9.20 11.91
CA GLN A 23 1.26 -9.65 12.70
C GLN A 23 1.71 -11.03 12.23
N PHE A 24 3.01 -11.20 12.06
CA PHE A 24 3.64 -12.47 11.72
C PHE A 24 4.63 -12.88 12.80
N ASP A 25 4.67 -14.18 13.11
CA ASP A 25 5.58 -14.78 14.10
C ASP A 25 7.03 -14.89 13.59
N SER A 26 7.30 -14.43 12.37
CA SER A 26 8.62 -14.47 11.75
C SER A 26 8.97 -13.15 11.08
N ARG A 27 10.28 -12.89 10.99
CA ARG A 27 10.78 -11.76 10.21
C ARG A 27 10.49 -11.99 8.74
N LEU A 28 9.77 -11.07 8.12
CA LEU A 28 9.48 -11.06 6.68
C LEU A 28 10.18 -9.86 6.05
N PRO A 29 11.34 -10.08 5.39
CA PRO A 29 12.03 -9.02 4.67
C PRO A 29 11.12 -8.32 3.65
N ALA A 30 11.26 -7.01 3.51
CA ALA A 30 10.47 -6.24 2.55
C ALA A 30 10.63 -6.74 1.10
N CYS A 31 11.80 -7.29 0.73
CA CYS A 31 12.00 -7.89 -0.59
C CYS A 31 11.12 -9.12 -0.83
N ASP A 32 10.94 -9.98 0.18
CA ASP A 32 10.08 -11.16 0.09
C ASP A 32 8.60 -10.76 0.01
N VAL A 33 8.20 -9.76 0.81
CA VAL A 33 6.86 -9.16 0.74
C VAL A 33 6.60 -8.57 -0.65
N ALA A 34 7.55 -7.81 -1.20
CA ALA A 34 7.43 -7.25 -2.54
C ALA A 34 7.28 -8.34 -3.62
N ALA A 35 8.03 -9.44 -3.50
CA ALA A 35 7.92 -10.58 -4.42
C ALA A 35 6.55 -11.28 -4.30
N LEU A 36 6.03 -11.45 -3.09
CA LEU A 36 4.71 -12.03 -2.85
C LEU A 36 3.59 -11.15 -3.41
N VAL A 37 3.62 -9.84 -3.14
CA VAL A 37 2.64 -8.88 -3.66
C VAL A 37 2.66 -8.90 -5.19
N SER A 38 3.85 -8.84 -5.79
CA SER A 38 3.99 -8.83 -7.25
C SER A 38 3.45 -10.11 -7.90
N SER A 39 3.79 -11.27 -7.34
CA SER A 39 3.42 -12.57 -7.93
C SER A 39 1.96 -12.96 -7.67
N ARG A 40 1.41 -12.65 -6.49
CA ARG A 40 0.10 -13.15 -6.05
C ARG A 40 -1.01 -12.10 -6.08
N VAL A 41 -0.69 -10.84 -5.83
CA VAL A 41 -1.69 -9.78 -5.68
C VAL A 41 -1.83 -9.00 -6.98
N LEU A 42 -0.74 -8.47 -7.54
CA LEU A 42 -0.80 -7.61 -8.74
C LEU A 42 -1.34 -8.35 -9.97
N SER A 43 -1.10 -9.66 -10.06
CA SER A 43 -1.62 -10.51 -11.14
C SER A 43 -3.15 -10.66 -11.12
N VAL A 44 -3.76 -10.55 -9.94
CA VAL A 44 -5.21 -10.69 -9.73
C VAL A 44 -5.89 -9.32 -9.66
N TYR A 45 -5.19 -8.30 -9.15
CA TYR A 45 -5.71 -6.96 -8.90
C TYR A 45 -4.96 -5.89 -9.72
N PRO A 46 -5.23 -5.80 -11.03
CA PRO A 46 -4.52 -4.87 -11.93
C PRO A 46 -4.80 -3.39 -11.64
N ARG A 47 -5.70 -3.06 -10.70
CA ARG A 47 -5.92 -1.68 -10.25
C ARG A 47 -4.76 -1.15 -9.38
N LEU A 48 -4.02 -2.05 -8.72
CA LEU A 48 -2.87 -1.67 -7.89
C LEU A 48 -1.66 -1.22 -8.72
N THR A 49 -1.71 -1.36 -10.05
CA THR A 49 -0.68 -0.84 -10.96
C THR A 49 -1.21 0.29 -11.83
N ARG A 50 -2.28 0.97 -11.38
CA ARG A 50 -2.95 2.05 -12.08
C ARG A 50 -2.98 3.32 -11.25
N LEU A 51 -2.99 4.46 -11.93
CA LEU A 51 -3.13 5.78 -11.35
C LEU A 51 -4.54 6.33 -11.62
N PRO A 52 -5.21 6.97 -10.65
CA PRO A 52 -6.40 7.75 -10.92
C PRO A 52 -6.02 9.05 -11.65
N VAL A 53 -6.51 9.23 -12.88
CA VAL A 53 -6.28 10.41 -13.71
C VAL A 53 -7.56 11.20 -13.86
N ALA A 54 -7.48 12.52 -13.61
CA ALA A 54 -8.60 13.43 -13.81
C ALA A 54 -8.92 13.55 -15.30
N LEU A 55 -10.19 13.34 -15.65
CA LEU A 55 -10.68 13.50 -17.00
C LEU A 55 -11.02 14.97 -17.28
N PRO A 56 -10.84 15.43 -18.53
CA PRO A 56 -11.20 16.78 -18.91
C PRO A 56 -12.70 17.03 -18.70
N LEU A 57 -13.07 18.29 -18.45
CA LEU A 57 -14.46 18.69 -18.20
C LEU A 57 -15.42 18.27 -19.33
N THR A 58 -14.91 18.20 -20.56
CA THR A 58 -15.64 17.74 -21.76
C THR A 58 -16.04 16.27 -21.72
N ALA A 59 -15.39 15.47 -20.87
CA ALA A 59 -15.69 14.06 -20.66
C ALA A 59 -16.55 13.79 -19.41
N GLY A 60 -17.14 14.83 -18.81
CA GLY A 60 -18.13 14.69 -17.74
C GLY A 60 -17.61 14.89 -16.31
N ALA A 61 -16.37 15.38 -16.13
CA ALA A 61 -15.71 15.62 -14.84
C ALA A 61 -15.68 14.38 -13.91
N GLY A 62 -14.53 13.71 -13.83
CA GLY A 62 -14.34 12.55 -12.95
C GLY A 62 -12.95 11.95 -13.08
N TYR A 63 -12.74 10.77 -12.48
CA TYR A 63 -11.45 10.08 -12.54
C TYR A 63 -11.56 8.73 -13.25
N CYS A 64 -10.52 8.37 -14.00
CA CYS A 64 -10.36 7.04 -14.57
C CYS A 64 -9.03 6.40 -14.13
N TRP A 65 -9.03 5.09 -13.99
CA TRP A 65 -7.81 4.32 -13.68
C TRP A 65 -7.03 4.00 -14.94
N LEU A 66 -5.90 4.67 -15.14
CA LEU A 66 -5.00 4.41 -16.26
C LEU A 66 -3.76 3.64 -15.81
N PRO A 67 -3.17 2.78 -16.67
CA PRO A 67 -1.90 2.12 -16.37
C PRO A 67 -0.83 3.13 -15.93
N ASP A 68 -0.17 2.84 -14.81
CA ASP A 68 0.97 3.61 -14.35
C ASP A 68 2.23 3.10 -15.05
N ALA A 69 2.70 3.83 -16.06
CA ALA A 69 3.91 3.46 -16.80
C ALA A 69 5.19 3.54 -15.95
N GLY A 70 5.15 4.26 -14.83
CA GLY A 70 6.23 4.39 -13.86
C GLY A 70 6.05 3.49 -12.63
N PHE A 71 5.17 2.49 -12.70
CA PHE A 71 4.94 1.58 -11.59
C PHE A 71 6.22 0.87 -11.17
N ASP A 72 6.58 1.02 -9.89
CA ASP A 72 7.73 0.39 -9.27
C ASP A 72 7.35 -0.11 -7.89
N ILE A 73 7.43 -1.43 -7.68
CA ILE A 73 7.09 -2.09 -6.42
C ILE A 73 7.91 -1.57 -5.24
N GLY A 74 9.15 -1.12 -5.47
CA GLY A 74 10.03 -0.55 -4.44
C GLY A 74 9.52 0.77 -3.88
N ARG A 75 8.62 1.46 -4.60
CA ARG A 75 7.96 2.68 -4.12
C ARG A 75 6.72 2.39 -3.27
N HIS A 76 6.31 1.13 -3.14
CA HIS A 76 5.12 0.71 -2.40
C HIS A 76 5.42 -0.14 -1.18
N VAL A 77 6.53 -0.88 -1.17
CA VAL A 77 6.90 -1.76 -0.05
C VAL A 77 8.11 -1.19 0.67
N PHE A 78 7.92 -0.82 1.94
CA PHE A 78 8.94 -0.18 2.77
C PHE A 78 9.41 -1.12 3.87
N ASP A 79 10.72 -1.16 4.09
CA ASP A 79 11.33 -1.78 5.27
C ASP A 79 11.52 -0.70 6.33
N VAL A 80 10.91 -0.87 7.49
CA VAL A 80 10.87 0.11 8.56
C VAL A 80 11.60 -0.47 9.77
N ASP A 81 12.85 -0.03 9.92
CA ASP A 81 13.71 -0.39 11.04
C ASP A 81 13.42 0.54 12.24
N ASP A 82 12.24 0.41 12.83
CA ASP A 82 11.85 1.23 13.99
C ASP A 82 12.22 0.53 15.30
N ASN A 83 13.52 0.44 15.56
CA ASN A 83 14.08 -0.14 16.79
C ASN A 83 13.74 0.68 18.06
N GLN A 84 13.02 1.81 17.95
CA GLN A 84 12.81 2.74 19.06
C GLN A 84 11.35 3.14 19.31
N ASN A 85 10.43 2.99 18.35
CA ASN A 85 9.03 3.36 18.57
C ASN A 85 8.09 2.15 18.70
N ASN A 86 7.09 2.31 19.56
CA ASN A 86 5.96 1.38 19.63
C ASN A 86 5.23 1.36 18.27
N VAL A 87 4.85 0.18 17.79
CA VAL A 87 4.04 -0.02 16.56
C VAL A 87 2.84 0.92 16.54
N GLN A 88 2.22 1.17 17.70
CA GLN A 88 1.09 2.10 17.83
C GLN A 88 1.44 3.53 17.45
N ASP A 89 2.61 4.04 17.83
CA ASP A 89 3.05 5.40 17.50
C ASP A 89 3.39 5.52 16.01
N TYR A 90 3.96 4.46 15.44
CA TYR A 90 4.18 4.39 13.99
C TYR A 90 2.86 4.39 13.22
N LEU A 91 1.90 3.55 13.61
CA LEU A 91 0.57 3.52 13.01
C LEU A 91 -0.13 4.87 13.14
N GLY A 92 -0.05 5.51 14.31
CA GLY A 92 -0.57 6.86 14.56
C GLY A 92 0.00 7.89 13.59
N ARG A 93 1.31 7.86 13.34
CA ARG A 93 1.95 8.73 12.33
C ARG A 93 1.46 8.40 10.93
N LEU A 94 1.42 7.12 10.56
CA LEU A 94 1.06 6.68 9.21
C LEU A 94 -0.41 7.00 8.84
N MET A 95 -1.33 6.98 9.81
CA MET A 95 -2.73 7.38 9.61
C MET A 95 -2.89 8.88 9.31
N ASN A 96 -1.94 9.72 9.74
CA ASN A 96 -1.99 11.18 9.52
C ASN A 96 -1.29 11.64 8.24
N VAL A 97 -0.55 10.75 7.56
CA VAL A 97 0.11 11.05 6.28
C VAL A 97 -0.89 10.79 5.15
N GLU A 98 -0.88 11.53 4.06
CA GLU A 98 -1.67 11.19 2.86
C GLU A 98 -0.86 10.29 1.91
N LEU A 99 -1.53 9.47 1.10
CA LEU A 99 -0.84 8.72 0.05
C LEU A 99 -0.33 9.69 -1.02
N SER A 100 0.80 9.37 -1.65
CA SER A 100 1.30 10.16 -2.79
C SER A 100 0.34 10.09 -3.98
N HIS A 101 0.10 11.23 -4.61
CA HIS A 101 -0.74 11.33 -5.82
C HIS A 101 0.04 11.03 -7.11
N ASP A 102 1.37 10.85 -7.03
CA ASP A 102 2.26 10.64 -8.17
C ASP A 102 2.53 9.16 -8.47
N LYS A 103 1.86 8.25 -7.76
CA LYS A 103 1.92 6.79 -7.92
C LYS A 103 0.57 6.17 -7.58
N SER A 104 0.39 4.89 -7.90
CA SER A 104 -0.82 4.16 -7.50
C SER A 104 -1.05 4.28 -5.97
N PRO A 105 -2.29 4.51 -5.51
CA PRO A 105 -2.54 4.92 -4.13
C PRO A 105 -2.60 3.69 -3.22
N TRP A 106 -1.44 3.09 -2.94
CA TRP A 106 -1.33 2.10 -1.87
C TRP A 106 0.10 1.99 -1.36
N GLU A 107 0.25 1.53 -0.12
CA GLU A 107 1.55 1.30 0.52
C GLU A 107 1.50 0.11 1.46
N VAL A 108 2.66 -0.52 1.63
CA VAL A 108 2.90 -1.66 2.50
C VAL A 108 4.15 -1.36 3.32
N HIS A 109 3.98 -1.25 4.64
CA HIS A 109 5.08 -0.96 5.56
C HIS A 109 5.38 -2.20 6.39
N CYS A 110 6.60 -2.72 6.29
CA CYS A 110 7.09 -3.88 7.04
C CYS A 110 7.85 -3.37 8.27
N LEU A 111 7.28 -3.53 9.47
CA LEU A 111 7.94 -3.13 10.70
C LEU A 111 8.55 -4.35 11.38
N HIS A 112 9.78 -4.20 11.85
CA HIS A 112 10.49 -5.22 12.59
C HIS A 112 10.65 -4.80 14.04
N GLN A 113 10.03 -5.54 14.97
CA GLN A 113 10.34 -5.38 16.38
C GLN A 113 11.43 -6.37 16.79
N ALA A 114 12.53 -5.85 17.34
CA ALA A 114 13.45 -6.66 18.11
C ALA A 114 12.69 -7.17 19.34
N SER A 115 12.65 -8.49 19.55
CA SER A 115 12.07 -9.04 20.76
C SER A 115 13.07 -8.90 21.90
N ASP A 116 12.67 -8.26 23.00
CA ASP A 116 13.49 -8.14 24.22
C ASP A 116 13.77 -9.50 24.91
N ASN A 117 13.15 -10.59 24.45
CA ASN A 117 13.35 -11.92 24.98
C ASN A 117 14.22 -12.77 24.05
N CYS A 118 15.30 -13.32 24.61
CA CYS A 118 16.35 -14.14 24.00
C CYS A 118 15.89 -15.43 23.27
N THR A 119 14.59 -15.59 22.97
CA THR A 119 13.99 -16.79 22.34
C THR A 119 12.84 -16.50 21.37
N ALA A 120 12.42 -15.25 21.12
CA ALA A 120 11.30 -14.99 20.22
C ALA A 120 11.79 -14.65 18.79
N ALA A 121 11.27 -15.36 17.80
CA ALA A 121 11.43 -15.00 16.41
C ALA A 121 10.87 -13.58 16.19
N GLY A 122 11.62 -12.74 15.45
CA GLY A 122 11.25 -11.34 15.24
C GLY A 122 9.83 -11.24 14.66
N SER A 123 8.99 -10.39 15.25
CA SER A 123 7.64 -10.15 14.75
C SER A 123 7.67 -9.13 13.63
N THR A 124 6.95 -9.41 12.53
CA THR A 124 6.74 -8.43 11.45
C THR A 124 5.33 -7.90 11.48
N TRP A 125 5.19 -6.57 11.44
CA TRP A 125 3.90 -5.93 11.26
C TRP A 125 3.78 -5.39 9.84
N LEU A 126 2.71 -5.77 9.14
CA LEU A 126 2.42 -5.27 7.80
C LEU A 126 1.31 -4.24 7.89
N THR A 127 1.57 -3.00 7.49
CA THR A 127 0.51 -2.00 7.34
C THR A 127 0.18 -1.77 5.88
N ILE A 128 -1.05 -2.08 5.48
CA ILE A 128 -1.57 -1.81 4.14
C ILE A 128 -2.40 -0.54 4.21
N LYS A 129 -2.12 0.39 3.30
CA LYS A 129 -2.84 1.63 3.10
C LYS A 129 -3.35 1.65 1.66
N GLN A 130 -4.64 1.86 1.41
CA GLN A 130 -5.23 1.91 0.06
C GLN A 130 -6.34 2.95 -0.03
#